data_AF-A0A2W6UKA8-F1
#
_entry.id   AF-A0A2W6UKA8-F1
#
_cell.length_a   1.000
_cell.length_b   1.000
_cell.length_c   1.000
_cell.angle_alpha   90.00
_cell.angle_beta   90.00
_cell.angle_gamma   90.00
#
_symmetry.space_group_name_H-M   'P 1'
#
loop_
_entity.id
_entity.type
_entity.pdbx_description
1 polymer ?
#
loop_
_entity_poly.entity_id
_entity_poly.type
_entity_poly.pdbx_seq_one_letter_code
_entity_poly.pdbx_strand_id
1 'polypeptide(L)'
;MDELTYEKTTNEDYSGGSVMSINQLDTVLRLLRSISGKPLKSVTEKHPLADIKTIKSLYLNTFKKGMHLIGLIEPPGADSEVAMNILTLPPTEESGKVLEAKRHIIFELEREIFKEEKEHIDALFNPQHTPHAYWLGTNEAIDEVLLTHLHIVEDANLLLEADAYLTAKTEEFMRTVTPAEKEKRLHISTYVYLRSLEFLHMLNFEITTNRTIPNDRIPGNMQVDLSELCKSIPPVHGVSIQGHTPFMSLADVPKFCIDNAKEIARLVKKVTTFKYRASDILEKQDAIRAKYALAAYLESIKLPSDENPNPIAVVHIVAAFCSVRHQRKMKSKPKTSRRYSSKLVPPQKQLDAFINRKGEQLEPMPPMAWFIYSERTLWYTHALLNQATVMRSHQSLQTAQAKLLSAIYTSLNLVLIPKLTALYQSHMVEAAQTFVALHGKENTRYDWIPSLGRD
;
A
#
# COMPACT_ATOMS: atom_id res chain seq x y z
N MET A 1 42.09 -20.26 -3.80
CA MET A 1 42.39 -19.27 -2.75
C MET A 1 42.33 -17.95 -3.50
N ASP A 2 41.17 -17.31 -3.46
CA ASP A 2 40.84 -16.23 -4.37
C ASP A 2 40.41 -15.02 -3.53
N GLU A 3 41.23 -13.98 -3.58
CA GLU A 3 41.24 -12.84 -2.66
C GLU A 3 40.91 -11.55 -3.41
N LEU A 4 40.11 -10.68 -2.80
CA LEU A 4 39.93 -9.28 -3.20
C LEU A 4 40.90 -8.43 -2.37
N THR A 5 42.02 -8.00 -2.98
CA THR A 5 42.96 -7.03 -2.38
C THR A 5 42.52 -5.59 -2.68
N TYR A 6 42.53 -4.74 -1.65
CA TYR A 6 42.21 -3.31 -1.77
C TYR A 6 43.20 -2.44 -0.99
N GLU A 7 43.68 -1.37 -1.63
CA GLU A 7 44.41 -0.26 -1.01
C GLU A 7 43.45 0.90 -0.69
N LYS A 8 43.43 1.32 0.58
CA LYS A 8 42.73 2.53 1.04
C LYS A 8 43.50 3.77 0.59
N THR A 9 42.85 4.64 -0.18
CA THR A 9 43.23 6.06 -0.25
C THR A 9 42.28 6.88 0.61
N THR A 10 42.65 7.04 1.88
CA THR A 10 42.26 8.18 2.71
C THR A 10 43.30 8.26 3.82
N ASN A 11 44.01 9.40 3.84
CA ASN A 11 45.12 9.71 4.73
C ASN A 11 44.73 9.50 6.19
N GLU A 12 45.20 8.40 6.77
CA GLU A 12 45.57 8.25 8.17
C GLU A 12 46.26 6.88 8.26
N ASP A 13 47.52 6.90 8.70
CA ASP A 13 48.43 5.75 8.79
C ASP A 13 47.82 4.58 9.56
N TYR A 14 47.24 3.63 8.83
CA TYR A 14 47.03 2.25 9.26
C TYR A 14 47.28 1.33 8.06
N SER A 15 48.52 0.85 7.97
CA SER A 15 48.94 -0.26 7.11
C SER A 15 48.23 -1.55 7.56
N GLY A 16 47.06 -1.81 6.98
CA GLY A 16 46.27 -2.99 7.31
C GLY A 16 44.99 -3.07 6.49
N GLY A 17 45.12 -3.24 5.17
CA GLY A 17 43.98 -3.62 4.33
C GLY A 17 43.48 -5.00 4.76
N SER A 18 42.30 -5.06 5.38
CA SER A 18 41.68 -6.35 5.72
C SER A 18 41.20 -7.03 4.43
N VAL A 19 41.85 -8.13 4.05
CA VAL A 19 41.44 -8.98 2.93
C VAL A 19 40.10 -9.65 3.26
N MET A 20 39.15 -9.61 2.33
CA MET A 20 37.83 -10.24 2.49
C MET A 20 37.72 -11.44 1.54
N SER A 21 37.35 -12.60 2.09
CA SER A 21 37.03 -13.77 1.28
C SER A 21 35.66 -13.64 0.63
N ILE A 22 35.46 -14.29 -0.53
CA ILE A 22 34.15 -14.31 -1.21
C ILE A 22 33.04 -14.89 -0.31
N ASN A 23 33.39 -15.82 0.58
CA ASN A 23 32.48 -16.43 1.54
C ASN A 23 31.96 -15.42 2.57
N GLN A 24 32.79 -14.45 2.97
CA GLN A 24 32.36 -13.35 3.84
C GLN A 24 31.45 -12.36 3.10
N LEU A 25 31.54 -12.29 1.77
CA LEU A 25 30.72 -11.41 0.93
C LEU A 25 29.46 -12.07 0.40
N ASP A 26 29.28 -13.39 0.55
CA ASP A 26 28.21 -14.16 -0.11
C ASP A 26 26.82 -13.55 0.10
N THR A 27 26.51 -13.13 1.33
CA THR A 27 25.22 -12.53 1.67
C THR A 27 25.00 -11.18 0.95
N VAL A 28 26.04 -10.34 0.87
CA VAL A 28 26.00 -9.06 0.15
C VAL A 28 25.88 -9.29 -1.35
N LEU A 29 26.67 -10.22 -1.90
CA LEU A 29 26.64 -10.56 -3.31
C LEU A 29 25.30 -11.17 -3.71
N ARG A 30 24.69 -12.01 -2.87
CA ARG A 30 23.35 -12.56 -3.09
C ARG A 30 22.29 -11.47 -3.18
N LEU A 31 22.34 -10.49 -2.28
CA LEU A 31 21.45 -9.33 -2.34
C LEU A 31 21.64 -8.56 -3.66
N LEU A 32 22.88 -8.22 -4.01
CA LEU A 32 23.20 -7.46 -5.22
C LEU A 32 22.81 -8.20 -6.50
N ARG A 33 23.02 -9.53 -6.55
CA ARG A 33 22.55 -10.39 -7.65
C ARG A 33 21.03 -10.33 -7.78
N SER A 34 20.31 -10.39 -6.65
CA SER A 34 18.85 -10.36 -6.65
C SER A 34 18.30 -9.02 -7.16
N ILE A 35 18.90 -7.91 -6.74
CA ILE A 35 18.51 -6.55 -7.12
C ILE A 35 18.88 -6.28 -8.58
N SER A 36 20.17 -6.36 -8.93
CA SER A 36 20.68 -5.92 -10.24
C SER A 36 20.56 -6.97 -11.36
N GLY A 37 20.34 -8.25 -11.02
CA GLY A 37 20.42 -9.35 -11.98
C GLY A 37 21.84 -9.65 -12.48
N LYS A 38 22.87 -8.90 -12.05
CA LYS A 38 24.27 -9.24 -12.35
C LYS A 38 24.64 -10.53 -11.61
N PRO A 39 25.34 -11.47 -12.25
CA PRO A 39 25.61 -12.76 -11.64
C PRO A 39 26.74 -12.73 -10.60
N LEU A 40 27.66 -11.75 -10.65
CA LEU A 40 28.75 -11.53 -9.67
C LEU A 40 29.45 -12.84 -9.25
N LYS A 41 30.01 -13.58 -10.23
CA LYS A 41 30.38 -15.00 -10.05
C LYS A 41 31.80 -15.20 -9.54
N SER A 42 32.69 -14.22 -9.71
CA SER A 42 34.10 -14.39 -9.39
C SER A 42 34.70 -13.12 -8.80
N VAL A 43 35.63 -13.29 -7.86
CA VAL A 43 36.49 -12.21 -7.35
C VAL A 43 37.50 -11.71 -8.39
N THR A 44 37.75 -12.48 -9.45
CA THR A 44 38.61 -12.07 -10.57
C THR A 44 37.86 -11.25 -11.64
N GLU A 45 36.54 -11.10 -11.50
CA GLU A 45 35.73 -10.32 -12.40
C GLU A 45 36.06 -8.83 -12.22
N LYS A 46 36.46 -8.15 -13.30
CA LYS A 46 36.76 -6.72 -13.25
C LYS A 46 35.45 -5.95 -13.04
N HIS A 47 35.36 -5.26 -11.91
CA HIS A 47 34.22 -4.40 -11.58
C HIS A 47 34.63 -2.92 -11.57
N PRO A 48 33.73 -2.00 -11.99
CA PRO A 48 33.94 -0.57 -11.80
C PRO A 48 34.21 -0.23 -10.34
N LEU A 49 35.03 0.78 -10.08
CA LEU A 49 35.36 1.20 -8.72
C LEU A 49 34.11 1.53 -7.87
N ALA A 50 33.09 2.15 -8.47
CA ALA A 50 31.82 2.44 -7.82
C ALA A 50 31.08 1.17 -7.36
N ASP A 51 31.13 0.09 -8.16
CA ASP A 51 30.51 -1.20 -7.83
C ASP A 51 31.28 -1.86 -6.66
N ILE A 52 32.61 -1.76 -6.63
CA ILE A 52 33.45 -2.25 -5.51
C ILE A 52 33.15 -1.47 -4.23
N LYS A 53 33.06 -0.13 -4.31
CA LYS A 53 32.68 0.72 -3.17
C LYS A 53 31.30 0.35 -2.62
N THR A 54 30.34 0.04 -3.50
CA THR A 54 28.99 -0.41 -3.12
C THR A 54 29.04 -1.71 -2.32
N ILE A 55 29.75 -2.72 -2.81
CA ILE A 55 29.92 -4.01 -2.11
C ILE A 55 30.55 -3.79 -0.73
N LYS A 56 31.59 -2.95 -0.65
CA LYS A 56 32.30 -2.63 0.59
C LYS A 56 31.41 -1.89 1.58
N SER A 57 30.65 -0.89 1.13
CA SER A 57 29.73 -0.12 1.98
C SER A 57 28.68 -1.03 2.61
N LEU A 58 28.05 -1.89 1.79
CA LEU A 58 27.09 -2.89 2.27
C LEU A 58 27.74 -3.82 3.30
N TYR A 59 28.91 -4.40 3.01
CA TYR A 59 29.60 -5.32 3.93
C TYR A 59 29.95 -4.67 5.27
N LEU A 60 30.55 -3.47 5.25
CA LEU A 60 30.97 -2.78 6.47
C LEU A 60 29.78 -2.38 7.35
N ASN A 61 28.65 -2.01 6.75
CA ASN A 61 27.47 -1.57 7.47
C ASN A 61 26.51 -2.71 7.87
N THR A 62 26.72 -3.93 7.34
CA THR A 62 25.87 -5.10 7.67
C THR A 62 26.63 -6.11 8.51
N PHE A 63 27.75 -6.64 8.02
CA PHE A 63 28.44 -7.76 8.65
C PHE A 63 29.38 -7.31 9.76
N LYS A 64 30.24 -6.32 9.49
CA LYS A 64 31.26 -5.88 10.47
C LYS A 64 30.64 -5.27 11.74
N LYS A 65 29.48 -4.62 11.60
CA LYS A 65 28.74 -4.03 12.73
C LYS A 65 27.78 -5.02 13.41
N GLY A 66 27.73 -6.29 12.96
CA GLY A 66 26.81 -7.30 13.51
C GLY A 66 25.33 -6.94 13.30
N MET A 67 25.01 -6.19 12.26
CA MET A 67 23.67 -5.67 12.02
C MET A 67 22.89 -6.58 11.08
N HIS A 68 21.64 -6.90 11.44
CA HIS A 68 20.71 -7.65 10.58
C HIS A 68 20.13 -6.81 9.41
N LEU A 69 20.90 -5.83 8.92
CA LEU A 69 20.45 -4.87 7.90
C LEU A 69 20.17 -5.54 6.56
N ILE A 70 20.94 -6.57 6.15
CA ILE A 70 20.69 -7.25 4.86
C ILE A 70 19.27 -7.79 4.81
N GLY A 71 18.80 -8.43 5.87
CA GLY A 71 17.43 -8.92 5.87
C GLY A 71 16.43 -7.76 5.68
N LEU A 72 16.63 -6.61 6.35
CA LEU A 72 15.67 -5.51 6.27
C LEU A 72 15.56 -4.99 4.82
N ILE A 73 16.68 -5.02 4.10
CA ILE A 73 16.76 -4.56 2.73
C ILE A 73 16.64 -5.73 1.73
N GLU A 74 16.25 -6.94 2.14
CA GLU A 74 15.99 -8.02 1.17
C GLU A 74 14.72 -7.72 0.37
N PRO A 75 14.65 -8.16 -0.91
CA PRO A 75 13.47 -7.94 -1.73
C PRO A 75 12.18 -8.46 -1.08
N PRO A 76 11.02 -7.91 -1.45
CA PRO A 76 9.75 -8.29 -0.83
C PRO A 76 9.47 -9.79 -0.87
N GLY A 77 8.92 -10.30 0.22
CA GLY A 77 8.58 -11.71 0.39
C GLY A 77 7.65 -11.95 1.57
N ALA A 78 7.76 -13.11 2.21
CA ALA A 78 6.90 -13.49 3.33
C ALA A 78 7.04 -12.56 4.56
N ASP A 79 8.19 -11.89 4.71
CA ASP A 79 8.49 -11.03 5.86
C ASP A 79 8.26 -9.53 5.57
N SER A 80 7.62 -9.16 4.45
CA SER A 80 7.41 -7.76 4.08
C SER A 80 6.66 -6.94 5.15
N GLU A 81 5.72 -7.55 5.88
CA GLU A 81 5.02 -6.89 6.99
C GLU A 81 5.98 -6.44 8.12
N VAL A 82 7.06 -7.18 8.34
CA VAL A 82 8.06 -6.84 9.35
C VAL A 82 8.97 -5.73 8.84
N ALA A 83 9.40 -5.81 7.58
CA ALA A 83 10.17 -4.75 6.94
C ALA A 83 9.39 -3.42 6.93
N MET A 84 8.09 -3.45 6.57
CA MET A 84 7.21 -2.29 6.62
C MET A 84 7.10 -1.69 8.02
N ASN A 85 6.97 -2.51 9.07
CA ASN A 85 6.93 -2.01 10.45
C ASN A 85 8.23 -1.26 10.82
N ILE A 86 9.38 -1.80 10.42
CA ILE A 86 10.68 -1.18 10.71
C ILE A 86 10.87 0.11 9.92
N LEU A 87 10.41 0.16 8.67
CA LEU A 87 10.59 1.30 7.78
C LEU A 87 9.64 2.47 8.09
N THR A 88 8.42 2.19 8.54
CA THR A 88 7.35 3.21 8.64
C THR A 88 6.97 3.62 10.05
N LEU A 89 7.31 2.83 11.08
CA LEU A 89 7.03 3.19 12.47
C LEU A 89 8.20 3.93 13.12
N PRO A 90 7.95 4.72 14.19
CA PRO A 90 9.04 5.35 14.93
C PRO A 90 10.07 4.34 15.40
N PRO A 91 11.36 4.68 15.27
CA PRO A 91 12.43 3.75 15.57
C PRO A 91 12.48 3.39 17.05
N THR A 92 12.61 2.10 17.32
CA THR A 92 13.18 1.60 18.58
C THR A 92 14.70 1.79 18.57
N GLU A 93 15.39 1.57 19.69
CA GLU A 93 16.85 1.64 19.72
C GLU A 93 17.51 0.69 18.70
N GLU A 94 17.02 -0.55 18.59
CA GLU A 94 17.53 -1.53 17.64
C GLU A 94 17.22 -1.16 16.19
N SER A 95 15.96 -0.83 15.89
CA SER A 95 15.56 -0.46 14.51
C SER A 95 16.14 0.90 14.09
N GLY A 96 16.36 1.81 15.02
CA GLY A 96 17.03 3.09 14.80
C GLY A 96 18.44 2.91 14.26
N LYS A 97 19.25 2.04 14.89
CA LYS A 97 20.59 1.69 14.40
C LYS A 97 20.52 1.17 12.97
N VAL A 98 19.58 0.28 12.66
CA VAL A 98 19.40 -0.30 11.32
C VAL A 98 19.01 0.77 10.29
N LEU A 99 18.08 1.67 10.63
CA LEU A 99 17.68 2.77 9.76
C LEU A 99 18.82 3.77 9.54
N GLU A 100 19.63 4.06 10.55
CA GLU A 100 20.82 4.90 10.41
C GLU A 100 21.85 4.27 9.46
N ALA A 101 22.08 2.95 9.57
CA ALA A 101 22.95 2.25 8.64
C ALA A 101 22.42 2.28 7.20
N LYS A 102 21.10 2.11 7.01
CA LYS A 102 20.45 2.31 5.69
C LYS A 102 20.71 3.71 5.16
N ARG A 103 20.47 4.76 5.97
CA ARG A 103 20.70 6.16 5.57
C ARG A 103 22.16 6.42 5.22
N HIS A 104 23.08 5.87 6.00
CA HIS A 104 24.51 6.03 5.75
C HIS A 104 24.94 5.38 4.42
N ILE A 105 24.44 4.17 4.12
CA ILE A 105 24.69 3.53 2.81
C ILE A 105 24.12 4.37 1.68
N ILE A 106 22.88 4.87 1.81
CA ILE A 106 22.28 5.76 0.80
C ILE A 106 23.16 6.97 0.56
N PHE A 107 23.60 7.64 1.63
CA PHE A 107 24.47 8.82 1.55
C PHE A 107 25.83 8.51 0.89
N GLU A 108 26.44 7.37 1.18
CA GLU A 108 27.70 6.98 0.52
C GLU A 108 27.49 6.70 -0.97
N LEU A 109 26.42 6.01 -1.34
CA LEU A 109 26.10 5.72 -2.74
C LEU A 109 25.77 6.99 -3.52
N GLU A 110 25.03 7.92 -2.91
CA GLU A 110 24.63 9.18 -3.50
C GLU A 110 25.81 10.01 -4.02
N ARG A 111 26.95 9.95 -3.33
CA ARG A 111 28.18 10.67 -3.73
C ARG A 111 28.79 10.17 -5.03
N GLU A 112 28.44 8.97 -5.48
CA GLU A 112 28.94 8.37 -6.71
C GLU A 112 27.94 8.53 -7.88
N ILE A 113 26.78 9.17 -7.65
CA ILE A 113 25.73 9.39 -8.66
C ILE A 113 25.83 10.81 -9.20
N PHE A 114 25.71 10.96 -10.52
CA PHE A 114 25.67 12.28 -11.16
C PHE A 114 24.43 13.06 -10.71
N LYS A 115 24.57 14.39 -10.58
CA LYS A 115 23.51 15.25 -10.05
C LYS A 115 22.21 15.13 -10.86
N GLU A 116 22.30 15.09 -12.18
CA GLU A 116 21.17 14.98 -13.08
C GLU A 116 20.47 13.63 -12.93
N GLU A 117 21.23 12.53 -12.79
CA GLU A 117 20.66 11.20 -12.57
C GLU A 117 19.98 11.12 -11.20
N LYS A 118 20.56 11.75 -10.17
CA LYS A 118 19.95 11.88 -8.84
C LYS A 118 18.62 12.64 -8.89
N GLU A 119 18.56 13.75 -9.60
CA GLU A 119 17.32 14.53 -9.75
C GLU A 119 16.20 13.70 -10.40
N HIS A 120 16.52 12.88 -11.41
CA HIS A 120 15.57 11.94 -11.99
C HIS A 120 15.11 10.86 -10.99
N ILE A 121 16.04 10.32 -10.19
CA ILE A 121 15.71 9.35 -9.13
C ILE A 121 14.78 9.97 -8.10
N ASP A 122 15.10 11.18 -7.64
CA ASP A 122 14.32 11.91 -6.64
C ASP A 122 12.92 12.23 -7.16
N ALA A 123 12.78 12.58 -8.44
CA ALA A 123 11.48 12.79 -9.08
C ALA A 123 10.61 11.51 -9.07
N LEU A 124 11.20 10.34 -9.38
CA LEU A 124 10.47 9.06 -9.39
C LEU A 124 9.91 8.66 -8.02
N PHE A 125 10.50 9.17 -6.94
CA PHE A 125 10.11 8.84 -5.56
C PHE A 125 9.52 10.04 -4.80
N ASN A 126 9.12 11.10 -5.52
CA ASN A 126 8.38 12.22 -4.95
C ASN A 126 6.99 11.73 -4.46
N PRO A 127 6.47 12.20 -3.31
CA PRO A 127 5.09 11.93 -2.86
C PRO A 127 4.02 12.03 -3.96
N GLN A 128 4.16 12.99 -4.89
CA GLN A 128 3.24 13.18 -6.04
C GLN A 128 3.35 12.11 -7.13
N HIS A 129 4.41 11.32 -7.13
CA HIS A 129 4.67 10.20 -8.04
C HIS A 129 4.76 8.87 -7.29
N THR A 130 4.21 8.84 -6.08
CA THR A 130 4.02 7.58 -5.36
C THR A 130 3.20 6.64 -6.24
N PRO A 131 3.46 5.34 -6.24
CA PRO A 131 2.76 4.48 -7.18
C PRO A 131 1.28 4.29 -6.84
N HIS A 132 0.85 4.69 -5.63
CA HIS A 132 -0.55 4.96 -5.34
C HIS A 132 -1.09 6.09 -6.21
N ALA A 133 -0.41 7.23 -6.33
CA ALA A 133 -0.82 8.32 -7.21
C ALA A 133 -0.87 7.88 -8.69
N TYR A 134 0.07 7.05 -9.14
CA TYR A 134 0.04 6.50 -10.50
C TYR A 134 -1.13 5.53 -10.72
N TRP A 135 -1.31 4.58 -9.80
CA TRP A 135 -2.39 3.60 -9.84
C TRP A 135 -3.75 4.30 -9.83
N LEU A 136 -3.90 5.25 -8.93
CA LEU A 136 -5.08 6.09 -8.76
C LEU A 136 -5.35 6.94 -10.00
N GLY A 137 -4.34 7.62 -10.55
CA GLY A 137 -4.50 8.37 -11.80
C GLY A 137 -4.79 7.49 -13.02
N THR A 138 -4.36 6.23 -13.00
CA THR A 138 -4.74 5.25 -14.04
C THR A 138 -6.20 4.85 -13.88
N ASN A 139 -6.64 4.55 -12.66
CA ASN A 139 -8.04 4.19 -12.39
C ASN A 139 -8.98 5.37 -12.65
N GLU A 140 -8.61 6.59 -12.27
CA GLU A 140 -9.40 7.80 -12.57
C GLU A 140 -9.59 7.98 -14.08
N ALA A 141 -8.53 7.80 -14.87
CA ALA A 141 -8.64 7.90 -16.32
C ALA A 141 -9.49 6.77 -16.95
N ILE A 142 -9.45 5.56 -16.37
CA ILE A 142 -10.33 4.45 -16.76
C ILE A 142 -11.78 4.77 -16.38
N ASP A 143 -12.01 5.25 -15.17
CA ASP A 143 -13.33 5.57 -14.62
C ASP A 143 -13.96 6.74 -15.37
N GLU A 144 -13.19 7.76 -15.75
CA GLU A 144 -13.66 8.85 -16.60
C GLU A 144 -14.25 8.31 -17.92
N VAL A 145 -13.55 7.39 -18.58
CA VAL A 145 -14.07 6.74 -19.81
C VAL A 145 -15.33 5.94 -19.50
N LEU A 146 -15.25 5.02 -18.54
CA LEU A 146 -16.31 4.06 -18.35
C LEU A 146 -17.58 4.70 -17.75
N LEU A 147 -17.46 5.62 -16.79
CA LEU A 147 -18.59 6.30 -16.17
C LEU A 147 -19.21 7.37 -17.06
N THR A 148 -18.48 7.89 -18.05
CA THR A 148 -19.08 8.72 -19.11
C THR A 148 -20.05 7.89 -19.95
N HIS A 149 -19.80 6.59 -20.15
CA HIS A 149 -20.54 5.77 -21.11
C HIS A 149 -21.46 4.71 -20.47
N LEU A 150 -21.26 4.38 -19.19
CA LEU A 150 -21.98 3.34 -18.47
C LEU A 150 -22.59 3.90 -17.19
N HIS A 151 -23.89 3.65 -16.99
CA HIS A 151 -24.57 4.09 -15.78
C HIS A 151 -24.32 3.12 -14.61
N ILE A 152 -23.90 3.63 -13.45
CA ILE A 152 -23.51 2.81 -12.28
C ILE A 152 -24.58 1.79 -11.88
N VAL A 153 -25.86 2.18 -11.95
CA VAL A 153 -26.97 1.31 -11.53
C VAL A 153 -27.50 0.43 -12.67
N GLU A 154 -27.60 0.97 -13.89
CA GLU A 154 -28.26 0.26 -15.00
C GLU A 154 -27.29 -0.70 -15.69
N ASP A 155 -26.01 -0.33 -15.74
CA ASP A 155 -24.94 -1.08 -16.40
C ASP A 155 -24.03 -1.80 -15.39
N ALA A 156 -24.51 -2.07 -14.18
CA ALA A 156 -23.72 -2.70 -13.10
C ALA A 156 -23.04 -4.02 -13.52
N ASN A 157 -23.70 -4.84 -14.34
CA ASN A 157 -23.11 -6.07 -14.88
C ASN A 157 -22.01 -5.78 -15.92
N LEU A 158 -22.17 -4.76 -16.76
CA LEU A 158 -21.13 -4.37 -17.71
C LEU A 158 -19.92 -3.79 -16.99
N LEU A 159 -20.10 -3.09 -15.86
CA LEU A 159 -19.01 -2.62 -15.02
C LEU A 159 -18.21 -3.80 -14.42
N LEU A 160 -18.88 -4.89 -14.02
CA LEU A 160 -18.22 -6.13 -13.60
C LEU A 160 -17.41 -6.77 -14.73
N GLU A 161 -18.00 -6.84 -15.93
CA GLU A 161 -17.33 -7.38 -17.11
C GLU A 161 -16.13 -6.51 -17.52
N ALA A 162 -16.23 -5.19 -17.35
CA ALA A 162 -15.14 -4.24 -17.61
C ALA A 162 -13.94 -4.54 -16.70
N ASP A 163 -14.15 -4.72 -15.40
CA ASP A 163 -13.08 -5.04 -14.46
C ASP A 163 -12.36 -6.34 -14.84
N ALA A 164 -13.11 -7.38 -15.26
CA ALA A 164 -12.53 -8.64 -15.73
C ALA A 164 -11.73 -8.46 -17.02
N TYR A 165 -12.25 -7.68 -17.97
CA TYR A 165 -11.59 -7.34 -19.23
C TYR A 165 -10.28 -6.57 -18.99
N LEU A 166 -10.32 -5.53 -18.14
CA LEU A 166 -9.19 -4.71 -17.76
C LEU A 166 -8.14 -5.51 -16.97
N THR A 167 -8.57 -6.47 -16.14
CA THR A 167 -7.67 -7.42 -15.48
C THR A 167 -6.89 -8.23 -16.53
N ALA A 168 -7.58 -8.78 -17.52
CA ALA A 168 -6.96 -9.54 -18.60
C ALA A 168 -5.97 -8.68 -19.42
N LYS A 169 -6.32 -7.41 -19.68
CA LYS A 169 -5.44 -6.46 -20.38
C LYS A 169 -4.20 -6.09 -19.57
N THR A 170 -4.34 -5.97 -18.26
CA THR A 170 -3.20 -5.80 -17.35
C THR A 170 -2.25 -6.99 -17.41
N GLU A 171 -2.78 -8.21 -17.41
CA GLU A 171 -1.96 -9.42 -17.53
C GLU A 171 -1.31 -9.56 -18.91
N GLU A 172 -2.01 -9.18 -19.98
CA GLU A 172 -1.47 -9.14 -21.35
C GLU A 172 -0.27 -8.19 -21.41
N PHE A 173 -0.44 -6.95 -20.93
CA PHE A 173 0.63 -5.97 -20.87
C PHE A 173 1.80 -6.45 -19.99
N MET A 174 1.52 -7.06 -18.83
CA MET A 174 2.56 -7.60 -17.95
C MET A 174 3.45 -8.62 -18.65
N ARG A 175 2.89 -9.46 -19.55
CA ARG A 175 3.66 -10.45 -20.32
C ARG A 175 4.58 -9.81 -21.36
N THR A 176 4.27 -8.61 -21.86
CA THR A 176 5.13 -7.92 -22.84
C THR A 176 6.32 -7.22 -22.18
N VAL A 177 6.21 -6.89 -20.88
CA VAL A 177 7.24 -6.14 -20.14
C VAL A 177 8.06 -6.98 -19.17
N THR A 178 7.66 -8.23 -18.88
CA THR A 178 8.32 -9.10 -17.89
C THR A 178 9.12 -10.22 -18.56
N PRO A 179 10.39 -10.48 -18.15
CA PRO A 179 11.16 -9.73 -17.15
C PRO A 179 11.65 -8.39 -17.71
N ALA A 180 11.41 -7.31 -16.97
CA ALA A 180 11.90 -5.99 -17.34
C ALA A 180 13.44 -5.95 -17.27
N GLU A 181 14.08 -5.23 -18.19
CA GLU A 181 15.53 -5.08 -18.16
C GLU A 181 15.96 -4.34 -16.88
N LYS A 182 16.80 -5.00 -16.08
CA LYS A 182 17.30 -4.47 -14.82
C LYS A 182 18.44 -3.48 -15.02
N GLU A 183 18.50 -2.46 -14.16
CA GLU A 183 19.68 -1.61 -14.02
C GLU A 183 20.89 -2.45 -13.56
N LYS A 184 21.91 -2.50 -14.40
CA LYS A 184 23.08 -3.36 -14.20
C LYS A 184 24.13 -2.67 -13.33
N ARG A 185 24.24 -1.34 -13.31
CA ARG A 185 25.21 -0.62 -12.47
C ARG A 185 24.86 -0.85 -10.99
N LEU A 186 25.78 -1.41 -10.20
CA LEU A 186 25.45 -1.85 -8.84
C LEU A 186 25.17 -0.67 -7.93
N HIS A 187 25.96 0.40 -8.02
CA HIS A 187 25.77 1.61 -7.25
C HIS A 187 24.40 2.26 -7.51
N ILE A 188 24.00 2.40 -8.78
CA ILE A 188 22.68 2.94 -9.16
C ILE A 188 21.56 2.01 -8.72
N SER A 189 21.57 0.74 -9.13
CA SER A 189 20.51 -0.21 -8.79
C SER A 189 20.32 -0.35 -7.27
N THR A 190 21.42 -0.38 -6.49
CA THR A 190 21.35 -0.43 -5.03
C THR A 190 20.77 0.85 -4.45
N TYR A 191 21.20 2.01 -4.93
CA TYR A 191 20.68 3.30 -4.45
C TYR A 191 19.17 3.42 -4.75
N VAL A 192 18.77 3.18 -5.99
CA VAL A 192 17.36 3.22 -6.43
C VAL A 192 16.52 2.22 -5.65
N TYR A 193 17.05 1.01 -5.43
CA TYR A 193 16.38 -0.01 -4.63
C TYR A 193 16.19 0.39 -3.17
N LEU A 194 17.21 0.94 -2.51
CA LEU A 194 17.09 1.38 -1.11
C LEU A 194 16.09 2.53 -0.95
N ARG A 195 15.96 3.37 -1.99
CA ARG A 195 14.95 4.43 -2.10
C ARG A 195 13.54 3.88 -2.36
N SER A 196 13.41 2.83 -3.17
CA SER A 196 12.12 2.17 -3.46
C SER A 196 11.71 1.07 -2.47
N LEU A 197 12.57 0.74 -1.50
CA LEU A 197 12.40 -0.42 -0.61
C LEU A 197 11.06 -0.43 0.13
N GLU A 198 10.71 0.70 0.76
CA GLU A 198 9.44 0.84 1.49
C GLU A 198 8.26 0.62 0.56
N PHE A 199 8.32 1.23 -0.62
CA PHE A 199 7.29 1.10 -1.64
C PHE A 199 7.13 -0.36 -2.12
N LEU A 200 8.22 -1.05 -2.43
CA LEU A 200 8.18 -2.44 -2.89
C LEU A 200 7.60 -3.38 -1.82
N HIS A 201 7.92 -3.16 -0.55
CA HIS A 201 7.31 -3.93 0.54
C HIS A 201 5.84 -3.59 0.74
N MET A 202 5.44 -2.33 0.53
CA MET A 202 4.05 -1.90 0.59
C MET A 202 3.22 -2.59 -0.50
N LEU A 203 3.65 -2.60 -1.77
CA LEU A 203 2.96 -3.33 -2.84
C LEU A 203 2.76 -4.81 -2.51
N ASN A 204 3.82 -5.47 -2.01
CA ASN A 204 3.71 -6.88 -1.64
C ASN A 204 2.74 -7.09 -0.47
N PHE A 205 2.72 -6.16 0.49
CA PHE A 205 1.76 -6.16 1.59
C PHE A 205 0.32 -6.00 1.08
N GLU A 206 0.07 -5.10 0.12
CA GLU A 206 -1.25 -4.90 -0.49
C GLU A 206 -1.71 -6.15 -1.25
N ILE A 207 -0.86 -6.69 -2.13
CA ILE A 207 -1.13 -7.91 -2.90
C ILE A 207 -1.51 -9.09 -1.99
N THR A 208 -0.79 -9.23 -0.87
CA THR A 208 -1.05 -10.33 0.08
C THR A 208 -2.31 -10.07 0.89
N THR A 209 -2.54 -8.83 1.32
CA THR A 209 -3.68 -8.43 2.15
C THR A 209 -5.01 -8.44 1.38
N ASN A 210 -5.04 -7.97 0.13
CA ASN A 210 -6.24 -8.00 -0.72
C ASN A 210 -6.73 -9.43 -0.97
N ARG A 211 -5.82 -10.41 -1.02
CA ARG A 211 -6.19 -11.83 -1.11
C ARG A 211 -6.77 -12.40 0.17
N THR A 212 -6.38 -11.87 1.33
CA THR A 212 -6.77 -12.43 2.62
C THR A 212 -8.03 -11.78 3.19
N ILE A 213 -8.26 -10.47 3.02
CA ILE A 213 -9.40 -9.76 3.62
C ILE A 213 -10.77 -10.44 3.33
N PRO A 214 -11.12 -10.84 2.09
CA PRO A 214 -12.38 -11.52 1.81
C PRO A 214 -12.48 -12.92 2.42
N ASN A 215 -11.33 -13.54 2.69
CA ASN A 215 -11.18 -14.91 3.18
C ASN A 215 -10.92 -15.00 4.69
N ASP A 216 -10.64 -13.87 5.35
CA ASP A 216 -10.33 -13.81 6.78
C ASP A 216 -11.48 -14.38 7.64
N ARG A 217 -12.74 -14.16 7.20
CA ARG A 217 -13.93 -14.90 7.66
C ARG A 217 -15.18 -14.53 6.86
N ILE A 218 -16.06 -15.50 6.60
CA ILE A 218 -17.39 -15.23 6.03
C ILE A 218 -18.23 -14.45 7.07
N PRO A 219 -18.76 -13.27 6.74
CA PRO A 219 -19.69 -12.54 7.60
C PRO A 219 -20.94 -13.37 7.90
N GLY A 220 -21.58 -13.12 9.04
CA GLY A 220 -22.75 -13.91 9.45
C GLY A 220 -23.99 -13.59 8.64
N ASN A 221 -24.43 -12.33 8.69
CA ASN A 221 -25.57 -11.84 7.92
C ASN A 221 -25.29 -10.41 7.46
N MET A 222 -25.09 -10.23 6.16
CA MET A 222 -24.85 -8.92 5.53
C MET A 222 -26.15 -8.19 5.17
N GLN A 223 -27.29 -8.88 5.12
CA GLN A 223 -28.61 -8.26 4.97
C GLN A 223 -29.09 -7.78 6.34
N VAL A 224 -28.53 -6.66 6.76
CA VAL A 224 -28.93 -5.97 8.00
C VAL A 224 -29.86 -4.82 7.68
N ASP A 225 -30.95 -4.75 8.45
CA ASP A 225 -31.86 -3.62 8.38
C ASP A 225 -31.24 -2.43 9.13
N LEU A 226 -30.94 -1.37 8.38
CA LEU A 226 -30.38 -0.11 8.88
C LEU A 226 -31.48 0.90 9.27
N SER A 227 -32.76 0.58 9.02
CA SER A 227 -33.89 1.52 9.16
C SER A 227 -34.04 2.06 10.58
N GLU A 228 -33.74 1.24 11.61
CA GLU A 228 -33.83 1.67 13.01
C GLU A 228 -32.85 2.80 13.33
N LEU A 229 -31.61 2.71 12.81
CA LEU A 229 -30.62 3.77 12.95
C LEU A 229 -31.03 5.00 12.13
N CYS A 230 -31.51 4.80 10.89
CA CYS A 230 -31.95 5.88 10.01
C CYS A 230 -33.11 6.72 10.58
N LYS A 231 -34.05 6.10 11.31
CA LYS A 231 -35.16 6.81 11.97
C LYS A 231 -34.72 7.83 13.02
N SER A 232 -33.52 7.67 13.58
CA SER A 232 -32.96 8.61 14.56
C SER A 232 -32.39 9.88 13.92
N ILE A 233 -32.26 9.90 12.59
CA ILE A 233 -31.61 10.97 11.85
C ILE A 233 -32.65 11.91 11.24
N PRO A 234 -32.54 13.24 11.47
CA PRO A 234 -33.43 14.21 10.83
C PRO A 234 -33.38 14.11 9.29
N PRO A 235 -34.51 14.31 8.60
CA PRO A 235 -34.54 14.38 7.14
C PRO A 235 -33.60 15.47 6.60
N VAL A 236 -32.89 15.17 5.51
CA VAL A 236 -32.05 16.14 4.78
C VAL A 236 -32.82 16.60 3.56
N HIS A 237 -33.05 17.91 3.41
CA HIS A 237 -33.86 18.49 2.33
C HIS A 237 -35.26 17.86 2.17
N GLY A 238 -35.88 17.43 3.28
CA GLY A 238 -37.21 16.81 3.28
C GLY A 238 -37.23 15.34 2.82
N VAL A 239 -36.07 14.74 2.53
CA VAL A 239 -35.96 13.33 2.14
C VAL A 239 -35.60 12.48 3.37
N SER A 240 -36.33 11.38 3.56
CA SER A 240 -36.02 10.39 4.61
C SER A 240 -34.65 9.75 4.34
N ILE A 241 -33.80 9.72 5.36
CA ILE A 241 -32.47 9.13 5.27
C ILE A 241 -32.62 7.62 5.12
N GLN A 242 -31.92 7.03 4.14
CA GLN A 242 -31.74 5.59 4.00
C GLN A 242 -30.32 5.19 4.39
N GLY A 243 -30.06 3.88 4.50
CA GLY A 243 -28.77 3.36 4.97
C GLY A 243 -27.56 3.85 4.15
N HIS A 244 -27.76 4.11 2.86
CA HIS A 244 -26.74 4.58 1.91
C HIS A 244 -26.76 6.09 1.69
N THR A 245 -27.72 6.83 2.26
CA THR A 245 -27.82 8.28 2.07
C THR A 245 -26.74 9.01 2.89
N PRO A 246 -25.84 9.78 2.27
CA PRO A 246 -24.87 10.59 3.00
C PRO A 246 -25.57 11.68 3.83
N PHE A 247 -25.14 11.89 5.07
CA PHE A 247 -25.85 12.80 5.99
C PHE A 247 -24.96 13.52 7.01
N MET A 248 -23.69 13.13 7.16
CA MET A 248 -22.82 13.73 8.16
C MET A 248 -21.36 13.87 7.77
N SER A 249 -20.69 14.80 8.43
CA SER A 249 -19.26 15.02 8.34
C SER A 249 -18.48 14.04 9.22
N LEU A 250 -17.18 13.88 8.94
CA LEU A 250 -16.27 13.06 9.75
C LEU A 250 -16.12 13.57 11.19
N ALA A 251 -16.35 14.87 11.43
CA ALA A 251 -16.23 15.49 12.75
C ALA A 251 -17.35 15.04 13.70
N ASP A 252 -18.55 14.80 13.17
CA ASP A 252 -19.76 14.48 13.95
C ASP A 252 -19.87 12.99 14.29
N VAL A 253 -19.13 12.14 13.58
CA VAL A 253 -19.15 10.67 13.74
C VAL A 253 -19.04 10.23 15.21
N PRO A 254 -18.06 10.68 16.02
CA PRO A 254 -17.91 10.15 17.37
C PRO A 254 -19.14 10.39 18.26
N LYS A 255 -19.75 11.58 18.16
CA LYS A 255 -20.93 11.94 18.96
C LYS A 255 -22.13 11.09 18.54
N PHE A 256 -22.42 11.02 17.24
CA PHE A 256 -23.49 10.19 16.71
C PHE A 256 -23.35 8.71 17.11
N CYS A 257 -22.13 8.20 17.10
CA CYS A 257 -21.86 6.82 17.48
C CYS A 257 -22.13 6.56 18.96
N ILE A 258 -21.85 7.53 19.83
CA ILE A 258 -22.13 7.46 21.27
C ILE A 258 -23.65 7.46 21.51
N ASP A 259 -24.36 8.39 20.86
CA ASP A 259 -25.82 8.53 21.00
C ASP A 259 -26.57 7.27 20.54
N ASN A 260 -26.03 6.58 19.52
CA ASN A 260 -26.63 5.39 18.93
C ASN A 260 -25.92 4.07 19.30
N ALA A 261 -25.12 4.05 20.37
CA ALA A 261 -24.20 2.95 20.67
C ALA A 261 -24.87 1.56 20.79
N LYS A 262 -26.11 1.48 21.32
CA LYS A 262 -26.84 0.21 21.44
C LYS A 262 -27.14 -0.41 20.08
N GLU A 263 -27.61 0.42 19.16
CA GLU A 263 -28.05 -0.03 17.85
C GLU A 263 -26.89 -0.36 16.93
N ILE A 264 -25.86 0.48 16.93
CA ILE A 264 -24.59 0.19 16.25
C ILE A 264 -23.99 -1.13 16.77
N ALA A 265 -24.00 -1.35 18.09
CA ALA A 265 -23.44 -2.57 18.66
C ALA A 265 -24.23 -3.83 18.23
N ARG A 266 -25.56 -3.72 18.12
CA ARG A 266 -26.44 -4.78 17.63
C ARG A 266 -26.12 -5.14 16.17
N LEU A 267 -26.01 -4.13 15.30
CA LEU A 267 -25.69 -4.29 13.88
C LEU A 267 -24.30 -4.92 13.68
N VAL A 268 -23.27 -4.38 14.34
CA VAL A 268 -21.89 -4.90 14.23
C VAL A 268 -21.80 -6.35 14.73
N LYS A 269 -22.51 -6.69 15.81
CA LYS A 269 -22.60 -8.09 16.29
C LYS A 269 -23.26 -9.00 15.25
N LYS A 270 -24.32 -8.54 14.60
CA LYS A 270 -25.06 -9.30 13.57
C LYS A 270 -24.19 -9.54 12.33
N VAL A 271 -23.53 -8.50 11.83
CA VAL A 271 -22.65 -8.52 10.66
C VAL A 271 -21.43 -9.39 10.90
N THR A 272 -20.68 -9.11 11.98
CA THR A 272 -19.38 -9.74 12.23
C THR A 272 -19.47 -11.09 12.95
N THR A 273 -20.61 -11.45 13.52
CA THR A 273 -20.83 -12.59 14.45
C THR A 273 -20.02 -12.53 15.76
N PHE A 274 -19.17 -11.51 15.95
CA PHE A 274 -18.39 -11.36 17.17
C PHE A 274 -19.26 -10.74 18.27
N LYS A 275 -19.09 -11.22 19.52
CA LYS A 275 -19.64 -10.53 20.70
C LYS A 275 -19.21 -9.06 20.64
N TYR A 276 -20.13 -8.11 20.66
CA TYR A 276 -19.86 -6.68 20.65
C TYR A 276 -20.96 -5.98 21.44
N ARG A 277 -20.60 -5.01 22.28
CA ARG A 277 -21.50 -4.35 23.23
C ARG A 277 -21.41 -2.84 23.11
N ALA A 278 -22.47 -2.12 23.50
CA ALA A 278 -22.47 -0.66 23.54
C ALA A 278 -21.31 -0.10 24.38
N SER A 279 -20.92 -0.78 25.47
CA SER A 279 -19.75 -0.40 26.29
C SER A 279 -18.43 -0.39 25.51
N ASP A 280 -18.29 -1.19 24.44
CA ASP A 280 -17.10 -1.14 23.58
C ASP A 280 -17.02 0.21 22.83
N ILE A 281 -18.16 0.84 22.53
CA ILE A 281 -18.25 2.17 21.91
C ILE A 281 -18.07 3.26 22.96
N LEU A 282 -18.83 3.18 24.06
CA LEU A 282 -18.92 4.22 25.09
C LEU A 282 -17.64 4.35 25.93
N GLU A 283 -17.02 3.22 26.29
CA GLU A 283 -15.93 3.21 27.27
C GLU A 283 -14.57 2.89 26.64
N LYS A 284 -14.55 2.27 25.47
CA LYS A 284 -13.32 1.70 24.90
C LYS A 284 -12.80 2.42 23.66
N GLN A 285 -13.17 3.67 23.40
CA GLN A 285 -12.68 4.48 22.26
C GLN A 285 -13.02 3.92 20.86
N ASP A 286 -13.89 2.91 20.71
CA ASP A 286 -14.17 2.36 19.37
C ASP A 286 -14.85 3.38 18.44
N ALA A 287 -15.56 4.38 18.99
CA ALA A 287 -16.06 5.52 18.21
C ALA A 287 -14.93 6.33 17.55
N ILE A 288 -13.81 6.54 18.26
CA ILE A 288 -12.64 7.25 17.73
C ILE A 288 -11.92 6.38 16.70
N ARG A 289 -11.77 5.08 16.96
CA ARG A 289 -11.19 4.16 15.97
C ARG A 289 -12.00 4.10 14.68
N ALA A 290 -13.32 4.01 14.79
CA ALA A 290 -14.22 3.98 13.64
C ALA A 290 -14.11 5.29 12.84
N LYS A 291 -14.01 6.46 13.49
CA LYS A 291 -13.72 7.72 12.82
C LYS A 291 -12.44 7.64 11.97
N TYR A 292 -11.34 7.13 12.51
CA TYR A 292 -10.09 7.05 11.74
C TYR A 292 -10.11 5.98 10.66
N ALA A 293 -10.82 4.88 10.85
CA ALA A 293 -11.05 3.90 9.80
C ALA A 293 -11.89 4.51 8.65
N LEU A 294 -12.91 5.32 8.96
CA LEU A 294 -13.66 6.09 7.98
C LEU A 294 -12.79 7.12 7.27
N ALA A 295 -11.90 7.81 7.98
CA ALA A 295 -10.98 8.78 7.38
C ALA A 295 -10.11 8.11 6.30
N ALA A 296 -9.50 6.96 6.63
CA ALA A 296 -8.69 6.19 5.68
C ALA A 296 -9.51 5.70 4.48
N TYR A 297 -10.75 5.24 4.72
CA TYR A 297 -11.67 4.83 3.66
C TYR A 297 -12.03 6.00 2.72
N LEU A 298 -12.46 7.14 3.26
CA LEU A 298 -12.86 8.30 2.46
C LEU A 298 -11.69 8.84 1.63
N GLU A 299 -10.48 8.83 2.19
CA GLU A 299 -9.26 9.19 1.47
C GLU A 299 -8.95 8.22 0.33
N SER A 300 -9.11 6.90 0.56
CA SER A 300 -8.86 5.88 -0.47
C SER A 300 -9.81 5.96 -1.67
N ILE A 301 -11.03 6.47 -1.46
CA ILE A 301 -12.04 6.59 -2.51
C ILE A 301 -12.19 8.02 -3.06
N LYS A 302 -11.32 8.95 -2.64
CA LYS A 302 -11.30 10.35 -3.11
C LYS A 302 -12.64 11.08 -3.10
N LEU A 303 -13.50 10.84 -2.11
CA LEU A 303 -14.66 11.72 -1.91
C LEU A 303 -14.15 13.13 -1.53
N PRO A 304 -14.27 14.16 -2.38
CA PRO A 304 -13.70 15.46 -2.11
C PRO A 304 -14.38 16.05 -0.88
N SER A 305 -13.62 16.34 0.17
CA SER A 305 -14.15 16.96 1.40
C SER A 305 -14.82 18.30 1.16
N ASP A 306 -14.48 18.93 0.04
CA ASP A 306 -14.84 20.31 -0.29
C ASP A 306 -16.12 20.40 -1.14
N GLU A 307 -16.50 19.31 -1.82
CA GLU A 307 -17.71 19.26 -2.68
C GLU A 307 -18.94 18.67 -1.95
N ASN A 308 -18.72 17.78 -0.99
CA ASN A 308 -19.78 17.25 -0.14
C ASN A 308 -19.39 17.38 1.35
N PRO A 309 -19.96 18.35 2.10
CA PRO A 309 -19.62 18.53 3.52
C PRO A 309 -20.06 17.34 4.39
N ASN A 310 -20.91 16.45 3.87
CA ASN A 310 -21.53 15.34 4.59
C ASN A 310 -21.43 14.00 3.82
N PRO A 311 -20.21 13.46 3.57
CA PRO A 311 -20.02 12.30 2.70
C PRO A 311 -20.35 10.95 3.36
N ILE A 312 -20.67 10.95 4.66
CA ILE A 312 -20.80 9.71 5.44
C ILE A 312 -22.26 9.30 5.55
N ALA A 313 -22.55 8.06 5.14
CA ALA A 313 -23.82 7.38 5.31
C ALA A 313 -23.78 6.40 6.50
N VAL A 314 -24.96 5.89 6.89
CA VAL A 314 -25.09 4.93 8.00
C VAL A 314 -24.31 3.64 7.72
N VAL A 315 -24.35 3.16 6.49
CA VAL A 315 -23.64 1.96 6.05
C VAL A 315 -22.13 2.08 6.25
N HIS A 316 -21.54 3.25 5.97
CA HIS A 316 -20.11 3.51 6.17
C HIS A 316 -19.74 3.40 7.64
N ILE A 317 -20.56 3.94 8.54
CA ILE A 317 -20.32 3.89 9.99
C ILE A 317 -20.32 2.44 10.48
N VAL A 318 -21.35 1.66 10.11
CA VAL A 318 -21.45 0.25 10.49
C VAL A 318 -20.27 -0.55 9.93
N ALA A 319 -19.89 -0.30 8.68
CA ALA A 319 -18.74 -0.93 8.03
C ALA A 319 -17.42 -0.65 8.77
N ALA A 320 -17.18 0.60 9.15
CA ALA A 320 -15.97 0.99 9.89
C ALA A 320 -15.90 0.32 11.27
N PHE A 321 -17.02 0.23 12.00
CA PHE A 321 -17.04 -0.54 13.25
C PHE A 321 -16.83 -2.04 13.04
N CYS A 322 -17.37 -2.60 11.95
CA CYS A 322 -17.12 -3.98 11.59
C CYS A 322 -15.62 -4.20 11.31
N SER A 323 -14.98 -3.28 10.59
CA SER A 323 -13.54 -3.28 10.34
C SER A 323 -12.71 -3.25 11.62
N VAL A 324 -12.99 -2.30 12.53
CA VAL A 324 -12.36 -2.21 13.86
C VAL A 324 -12.58 -3.49 14.67
N ARG A 325 -13.81 -3.99 14.72
CA ARG A 325 -14.12 -5.19 15.51
C ARG A 325 -13.40 -6.41 14.96
N HIS A 326 -13.39 -6.56 13.65
CA HIS A 326 -12.69 -7.64 12.96
C HIS A 326 -11.20 -7.59 13.30
N GLN A 327 -10.53 -6.43 13.13
CA GLN A 327 -9.10 -6.31 13.42
C GLN A 327 -8.76 -6.67 14.87
N ARG A 328 -9.57 -6.23 15.84
CA ARG A 328 -9.39 -6.56 17.26
C ARG A 328 -9.52 -8.06 17.55
N LYS A 329 -10.28 -8.79 16.73
CA LYS A 329 -10.53 -10.22 16.89
C LYS A 329 -9.48 -11.08 16.20
N MET A 330 -8.97 -10.63 15.05
CA MET A 330 -7.96 -11.35 14.28
C MET A 330 -6.59 -11.41 14.95
N LYS A 331 -6.39 -10.70 16.09
CA LYS A 331 -5.19 -10.70 16.95
C LYS A 331 -4.02 -11.44 16.27
N SER A 332 -3.29 -10.76 15.40
CA SER A 332 -2.04 -11.34 14.90
C SER A 332 -1.20 -11.64 16.13
N LYS A 333 -0.98 -12.94 16.40
CA LYS A 333 -0.02 -13.36 17.42
C LYS A 333 1.26 -12.59 17.08
N PRO A 334 1.92 -11.92 18.06
CA PRO A 334 3.16 -11.22 17.78
C PRO A 334 4.12 -12.23 17.14
N LYS A 335 4.32 -12.12 15.83
CA LYS A 335 5.33 -12.87 15.13
C LYS A 335 6.62 -12.16 15.47
N THR A 336 7.45 -12.78 16.29
CA THR A 336 8.86 -12.41 16.37
C THR A 336 9.48 -12.83 15.05
N SER A 337 9.91 -11.87 14.25
CA SER A 337 10.77 -12.22 13.13
C SER A 337 12.07 -12.78 13.70
N ARG A 338 12.41 -14.02 13.33
CA ARG A 338 13.72 -14.59 13.64
C ARG A 338 14.86 -13.77 13.01
N ARG A 339 14.56 -12.95 11.99
CA ARG A 339 15.54 -12.16 11.24
C ARG A 339 15.80 -10.77 11.81
N TYR A 340 14.84 -10.15 12.51
CA TYR A 340 14.93 -8.71 12.86
C TYR A 340 14.87 -8.38 14.35
N SER A 341 14.81 -9.37 15.25
CA SER A 341 14.57 -9.23 16.71
C SER A 341 13.33 -8.40 17.12
N SER A 342 12.70 -7.69 16.20
CA SER A 342 11.59 -6.78 16.43
C SER A 342 10.26 -7.54 16.49
N LYS A 343 9.42 -7.11 17.45
CA LYS A 343 8.05 -7.58 17.57
C LYS A 343 7.21 -6.86 16.52
N LEU A 344 6.58 -7.63 15.63
CA LEU A 344 5.58 -7.10 14.72
C LEU A 344 4.53 -6.30 15.51
N VAL A 345 4.35 -5.02 15.16
CA VAL A 345 3.30 -4.19 15.74
C VAL A 345 2.04 -4.41 14.92
N PRO A 346 0.99 -5.05 15.48
CA PRO A 346 -0.23 -5.32 14.74
C PRO A 346 -0.94 -4.01 14.35
N PRO A 347 -1.69 -3.97 13.23
CA PRO A 347 -2.39 -2.77 12.75
C PRO A 347 -3.29 -2.10 13.80
N GLN A 348 -3.91 -2.88 14.70
CA GLN A 348 -4.69 -2.35 15.81
C GLN A 348 -3.84 -1.49 16.77
N LYS A 349 -2.64 -1.97 17.13
CA LYS A 349 -1.74 -1.22 18.02
C LYS A 349 -1.15 -0.01 17.32
N GLN A 350 -0.91 -0.09 16.01
CA GLN A 350 -0.50 1.07 15.21
C GLN A 350 -1.57 2.17 15.25
N LEU A 351 -2.84 1.82 15.01
CA LEU A 351 -3.96 2.75 15.14
C LEU A 351 -4.10 3.31 16.57
N ASP A 352 -4.00 2.46 17.60
CA ASP A 352 -4.09 2.92 18.99
C ASP A 352 -2.96 3.89 19.35
N ALA A 353 -1.73 3.60 18.90
CA ALA A 353 -0.59 4.49 19.09
C ALA A 353 -0.80 5.83 18.39
N PHE A 354 -1.30 5.82 17.15
CA PHE A 354 -1.66 7.02 16.41
C PHE A 354 -2.73 7.86 17.14
N ILE A 355 -3.82 7.23 17.60
CA ILE A 355 -4.90 7.90 18.35
C ILE A 355 -4.39 8.54 19.66
N ASN A 356 -3.45 7.88 20.35
CA ASN A 356 -2.95 8.34 21.64
C ASN A 356 -1.91 9.47 21.55
N ARG A 357 -1.34 9.76 20.36
CA ARG A 357 -0.33 10.82 20.14
C ARG A 357 -0.90 12.25 20.07
N LYS A 358 -2.15 12.48 20.51
CA LYS A 358 -2.81 13.80 20.46
C LYS A 358 -1.90 14.92 20.98
N GLY A 359 -1.38 15.76 20.08
CA GLY A 359 -0.82 17.07 20.44
C GLY A 359 0.41 17.53 19.66
N GLU A 360 1.23 16.63 19.13
CA GLU A 360 2.51 17.02 18.52
C GLU A 360 2.69 16.31 17.17
N GLN A 361 2.49 17.07 16.09
CA GLN A 361 2.66 16.72 14.67
C GLN A 361 1.49 15.97 13.98
N LEU A 362 1.07 16.53 12.85
CA LEU A 362 0.11 16.00 11.87
C LEU A 362 0.71 14.80 11.11
N GLU A 363 1.25 13.80 11.81
CA GLU A 363 1.76 12.61 11.15
C GLU A 363 0.59 11.81 10.55
N PRO A 364 0.70 11.29 9.32
CA PRO A 364 -0.33 10.41 8.75
C PRO A 364 -0.42 9.09 9.51
N MET A 365 -1.57 8.41 9.41
CA MET A 365 -1.73 7.07 9.95
C MET A 365 -0.67 6.13 9.36
N PRO A 366 -0.05 5.21 10.14
CA PRO A 366 0.90 4.26 9.61
C PRO A 366 0.35 3.50 8.39
N PRO A 367 1.10 3.35 7.28
CA PRO A 367 0.58 2.85 6.00
C PRO A 367 -0.14 1.49 6.07
N MET A 368 0.37 0.55 6.87
CA MET A 368 -0.28 -0.76 7.04
C MET A 368 -1.60 -0.67 7.79
N ALA A 369 -1.69 0.20 8.80
CA ALA A 369 -2.95 0.44 9.50
C ALA A 369 -3.93 1.13 8.56
N TRP A 370 -3.48 2.18 7.86
CA TRP A 370 -4.28 2.90 6.89
C TRP A 370 -4.89 1.95 5.85
N PHE A 371 -4.05 1.15 5.18
CA PHE A 371 -4.48 0.23 4.12
C PHE A 371 -5.45 -0.86 4.62
N ILE A 372 -5.15 -1.48 5.77
CA ILE A 372 -6.05 -2.52 6.31
C ILE A 372 -7.42 -1.92 6.69
N TYR A 373 -7.43 -0.73 7.28
CA TYR A 373 -8.69 -0.10 7.69
C TYR A 373 -9.48 0.46 6.50
N SER A 374 -8.82 0.99 5.47
CA SER A 374 -9.49 1.42 4.23
C SER A 374 -10.11 0.22 3.52
N GLU A 375 -9.32 -0.79 3.14
CA GLU A 375 -9.77 -1.96 2.37
C GLU A 375 -10.84 -2.76 3.08
N ARG A 376 -10.70 -2.96 4.40
CA ARG A 376 -11.71 -3.71 5.14
C ARG A 376 -13.00 -2.91 5.35
N THR A 377 -12.90 -1.58 5.49
CA THR A 377 -14.10 -0.73 5.56
C THR A 377 -14.82 -0.74 4.21
N LEU A 378 -14.09 -0.59 3.10
CA LEU A 378 -14.61 -0.73 1.72
C LEU A 378 -15.32 -2.07 1.52
N TRP A 379 -14.66 -3.17 1.92
CA TRP A 379 -15.25 -4.51 1.84
C TRP A 379 -16.58 -4.63 2.60
N TYR A 380 -16.61 -4.15 3.86
CA TYR A 380 -17.84 -4.18 4.64
C TYR A 380 -18.92 -3.28 4.06
N THR A 381 -18.57 -2.10 3.52
CA THR A 381 -19.52 -1.19 2.85
C THR A 381 -20.21 -1.90 1.70
N HIS A 382 -19.46 -2.39 0.72
CA HIS A 382 -20.05 -3.09 -0.43
C HIS A 382 -20.82 -4.34 -0.02
N ALA A 383 -20.33 -5.10 0.96
CA ALA A 383 -21.03 -6.27 1.42
C ALA A 383 -22.39 -5.93 2.07
N LEU A 384 -22.47 -4.85 2.84
CA LEU A 384 -23.73 -4.35 3.42
C LEU A 384 -24.69 -3.78 2.36
N LEU A 385 -24.16 -3.32 1.23
CA LEU A 385 -24.92 -2.86 0.07
C LEU A 385 -25.32 -4.00 -0.89
N ASN A 386 -25.01 -5.26 -0.56
CA ASN A 386 -25.17 -6.43 -1.44
C ASN A 386 -24.37 -6.36 -2.76
N GLN A 387 -23.25 -5.64 -2.77
CA GLN A 387 -22.35 -5.44 -3.91
C GLN A 387 -21.03 -6.23 -3.75
N ALA A 388 -21.02 -7.31 -2.99
CA ALA A 388 -19.79 -8.09 -2.72
C ALA A 388 -19.13 -8.65 -3.99
N THR A 389 -19.89 -8.87 -5.06
CA THR A 389 -19.38 -9.28 -6.38
C THR A 389 -18.60 -8.17 -7.07
N VAL A 390 -19.08 -6.93 -7.01
CA VAL A 390 -18.42 -5.73 -7.54
C VAL A 390 -17.06 -5.54 -6.90
N MET A 391 -17.04 -5.60 -5.57
CA MET A 391 -15.81 -5.43 -4.81
C MET A 391 -14.75 -6.50 -5.14
N ARG A 392 -15.16 -7.78 -5.32
CA ARG A 392 -14.22 -8.85 -5.73
C ARG A 392 -13.65 -8.64 -7.14
N SER A 393 -14.47 -8.11 -8.05
CA SER A 393 -14.03 -7.79 -9.41
C SER A 393 -12.97 -6.71 -9.38
N HIS A 394 -13.26 -5.61 -8.68
CA HIS A 394 -12.36 -4.49 -8.50
C HIS A 394 -11.05 -4.94 -7.85
N GLN A 395 -11.10 -5.67 -6.73
CA GLN A 395 -9.90 -6.20 -6.05
C GLN A 395 -9.01 -7.06 -6.96
N SER A 396 -9.59 -7.76 -7.93
CA SER A 396 -8.83 -8.57 -8.88
C SER A 396 -8.02 -7.68 -9.83
N LEU A 397 -8.63 -6.62 -10.36
CA LEU A 397 -7.96 -5.60 -11.17
C LEU A 397 -6.85 -4.91 -10.38
N GLN A 398 -7.17 -4.43 -9.17
CA GLN A 398 -6.24 -3.80 -8.25
C GLN A 398 -5.00 -4.69 -7.98
N THR A 399 -5.24 -5.98 -7.72
CA THR A 399 -4.15 -6.95 -7.48
C THR A 399 -3.29 -7.17 -8.73
N ALA A 400 -3.88 -7.18 -9.93
CA ALA A 400 -3.14 -7.29 -11.18
C ALA A 400 -2.27 -6.06 -11.44
N GLN A 401 -2.81 -4.86 -11.21
CA GLN A 401 -2.10 -3.58 -11.29
C GLN A 401 -0.92 -3.50 -10.32
N ALA A 402 -1.12 -3.89 -9.05
CA ALA A 402 -0.06 -3.90 -8.04
C ALA A 402 1.08 -4.88 -8.42
N LYS A 403 0.77 -6.05 -8.99
CA LYS A 403 1.79 -6.98 -9.52
C LYS A 403 2.58 -6.37 -10.67
N LEU A 404 1.90 -5.73 -11.62
CA LEU A 404 2.55 -5.07 -12.75
C LEU A 404 3.50 -3.97 -12.27
N LEU A 405 3.05 -3.12 -11.33
CA LEU A 405 3.89 -2.09 -10.73
C LEU A 405 5.10 -2.69 -10.01
N SER A 406 4.91 -3.79 -9.27
CA SER A 406 6.03 -4.50 -8.67
C SER A 406 7.03 -5.00 -9.72
N ALA A 407 6.57 -5.49 -10.87
CA ALA A 407 7.44 -5.94 -11.96
C ALA A 407 8.19 -4.77 -12.62
N ILE A 408 7.52 -3.64 -12.84
CA ILE A 408 8.14 -2.43 -13.42
C ILE A 408 9.19 -1.85 -12.47
N TYR A 409 8.86 -1.65 -11.20
CA TYR A 409 9.77 -1.01 -10.23
C TYR A 409 10.93 -1.91 -9.80
N THR A 410 10.79 -3.24 -9.91
CA THR A 410 11.93 -4.17 -9.70
C THR A 410 12.94 -4.19 -10.86
N SER A 411 12.65 -3.50 -11.97
CA SER A 411 13.67 -3.18 -12.99
C SER A 411 14.73 -2.23 -12.44
N LEU A 412 14.34 -1.33 -11.53
CA LEU A 412 15.19 -0.28 -10.96
C LEU A 412 15.82 0.63 -12.03
N ASN A 413 15.26 0.62 -13.24
CA ASN A 413 15.76 1.35 -14.38
C ASN A 413 14.97 2.65 -14.53
N LEU A 414 15.69 3.76 -14.35
CA LEU A 414 15.13 5.12 -14.27
C LEU A 414 14.49 5.60 -15.57
N VAL A 415 14.88 5.01 -16.70
CA VAL A 415 14.31 5.31 -18.01
C VAL A 415 13.09 4.42 -18.27
N LEU A 416 13.15 3.15 -17.87
CA LEU A 416 12.07 2.21 -18.13
C LEU A 416 10.86 2.42 -17.23
N ILE A 417 11.06 2.71 -15.94
CA ILE A 417 9.96 2.91 -14.99
C ILE A 417 8.93 3.94 -15.51
N PRO A 418 9.30 5.22 -15.76
CA PRO A 418 8.32 6.23 -16.18
C PRO A 418 7.74 5.93 -17.57
N LYS A 419 8.54 5.35 -18.47
CA LYS A 419 8.09 4.96 -19.80
C LYS A 419 7.01 3.87 -19.73
N LEU A 420 7.26 2.82 -18.96
CA LEU A 420 6.33 1.68 -18.84
C LEU A 420 5.06 2.07 -18.08
N THR A 421 5.16 2.94 -17.06
CA THR A 421 3.97 3.47 -16.40
C THR A 421 3.14 4.35 -17.35
N ALA A 422 3.74 5.26 -18.11
CA ALA A 422 2.98 6.05 -19.08
C ALA A 422 2.30 5.17 -20.14
N LEU A 423 3.04 4.19 -20.71
CA LEU A 423 2.51 3.25 -21.70
C LEU A 423 1.36 2.41 -21.14
N TYR A 424 1.47 1.92 -19.89
CA TYR A 424 0.41 1.15 -19.28
C TYR A 424 -0.85 1.98 -19.08
N GLN A 425 -0.73 3.24 -18.63
CA GLN A 425 -1.89 4.12 -18.47
C GLN A 425 -2.61 4.33 -19.80
N SER A 426 -1.88 4.67 -20.87
CA SER A 426 -2.46 4.82 -22.21
C SER A 426 -3.11 3.52 -22.70
N HIS A 427 -2.46 2.37 -22.50
CA HIS A 427 -2.99 1.07 -22.88
C HIS A 427 -4.32 0.76 -22.16
N MET A 428 -4.43 1.10 -20.88
CA MET A 428 -5.64 0.84 -20.10
C MET A 428 -6.80 1.77 -20.46
N VAL A 429 -6.51 3.03 -20.77
CA VAL A 429 -7.52 3.97 -21.29
C VAL A 429 -8.04 3.51 -22.65
N GLU A 430 -7.15 3.07 -23.55
CA GLU A 430 -7.53 2.48 -24.85
C GLU A 430 -8.35 1.21 -24.66
N ALA A 431 -7.98 0.36 -23.70
CA ALA A 431 -8.75 -0.85 -23.35
C ALA A 431 -10.15 -0.51 -22.85
N ALA A 432 -10.30 0.52 -22.00
CA ALA A 432 -11.60 1.00 -21.53
C ALA A 432 -12.47 1.53 -22.69
N GLN A 433 -11.89 2.31 -23.60
CA GLN A 433 -12.58 2.80 -24.81
C GLN A 433 -13.01 1.64 -25.72
N THR A 434 -12.12 0.66 -25.92
CA THR A 434 -12.41 -0.54 -26.69
C THR A 434 -13.55 -1.33 -26.07
N PHE A 435 -13.57 -1.48 -24.74
CA PHE A 435 -14.65 -2.16 -24.03
C PHE A 435 -16.01 -1.48 -24.25
N VAL A 436 -16.05 -0.14 -24.13
CA VAL A 436 -17.27 0.65 -24.40
C VAL A 436 -17.76 0.42 -25.83
N ALA A 437 -16.86 0.47 -26.82
CA ALA A 437 -17.20 0.25 -28.22
C ALA A 437 -17.68 -1.18 -28.52
N LEU A 438 -17.06 -2.19 -27.90
CA LEU A 438 -17.47 -3.59 -28.04
C LEU A 438 -18.90 -3.85 -27.54
N HIS A 439 -19.39 -3.02 -26.62
CA HIS A 439 -20.75 -3.09 -26.09
C HIS A 439 -21.71 -2.05 -26.68
N GLY A 440 -21.30 -1.31 -27.73
CA GLY A 440 -22.15 -0.37 -28.46
C GLY A 440 -22.56 0.86 -27.63
N LYS A 441 -21.76 1.23 -26.63
CA LYS A 441 -22.04 2.34 -25.69
C LYS A 441 -21.29 3.62 -26.04
N GLU A 442 -20.55 3.67 -27.15
CA GLU A 442 -19.70 4.82 -27.51
C GLU A 442 -20.48 6.12 -27.76
N ASN A 443 -21.76 6.02 -28.13
CA ASN A 443 -22.64 7.16 -28.38
C ASN A 443 -23.50 7.53 -27.15
N THR A 444 -23.47 6.73 -26.09
CA THR A 444 -24.16 7.03 -24.82
C THR A 444 -23.28 7.97 -24.00
N ARG A 445 -23.86 9.02 -23.42
CA ARG A 445 -23.14 9.92 -22.52
C ARG A 445 -23.96 10.19 -21.27
N TYR A 446 -23.35 9.96 -20.12
CA TYR A 446 -23.82 10.37 -18.81
C TYR A 446 -22.93 11.50 -18.31
N ASP A 447 -23.51 12.46 -17.60
CA ASP A 447 -22.75 13.51 -16.94
C ASP A 447 -21.93 12.88 -15.81
N TRP A 448 -20.62 12.85 -15.98
CA TRP A 448 -19.71 12.43 -14.92
C TRP A 448 -19.73 13.47 -13.81
N ILE A 449 -20.20 13.07 -12.64
CA ILE A 449 -20.08 13.86 -11.41
C ILE A 449 -18.92 13.26 -10.62
N PRO A 450 -17.76 13.95 -10.50
CA PRO A 450 -16.56 13.44 -9.84
C PRO A 450 -16.82 12.88 -8.43
N SER A 451 -17.82 13.42 -7.73
CA SER A 451 -18.21 13.01 -6.37
C SER A 451 -18.92 11.65 -6.27
N LEU A 452 -19.21 10.98 -7.38
CA LEU A 452 -19.89 9.69 -7.46
C LEU A 452 -19.01 8.64 -8.15
N GLY A 453 -17.75 8.51 -7.73
CA GLY A 453 -16.90 7.37 -8.13
C GLY A 453 -17.63 6.02 -8.00
N ARG A 454 -17.05 4.95 -8.54
CA ARG A 454 -17.63 3.59 -8.61
C ARG A 454 -17.90 2.90 -7.25
N ASP A 455 -18.02 3.64 -6.16
CA ASP A 455 -18.22 3.11 -4.81
C ASP A 455 -19.65 2.66 -4.53
#